data_AF-A0A8C0C2I5-F1
#
_entry.id   AF-A0A8C0C2I5-F1
#
_cell.length_a   1.000
_cell.length_b   1.000
_cell.length_c   1.000
_cell.angle_alpha   90.00
_cell.angle_beta   90.00
_cell.angle_gamma   90.00
#
_symmetry.space_group_name_H-M   'P 1'
#
loop_
_entity.id
_entity.type
_entity.pdbx_description
1 polymer ?
#
loop_
_entity_poly.entity_id
_entity_poly.type
_entity_poly.pdbx_seq_one_letter_code
_entity_poly.pdbx_strand_id
1 'polypeptide(L)'
;MLSFLVILLLLLAFNARVYIFLVLNVKNLLCSLFSSLDFPDSEKLILFIINVWSDIFVFQGAINKAMQLVVRQSASNEMLACFSAYLNWEQSSSLDAGIMVSNLLLEMQSCPKVEFQLSEHYGEDLSEDAWQYIFAVDLLCSRLKWDWTHDNVISKVLWPSMDKWVKKRKGHETAQSIPDSVIALTLRLIGRLGQIGLKEGYLAAVKNISSVIGLFVQHAKEEGVPWGVQLAAIYSLCDLGSSNPEGIVEAIHAWRATVLNNIPFAVTSGIAEITSLCKMDDLKTSASDSAIFLV
;
A
#
# COMPACT_ATOMS: atom_id res chain seq x y z
N MET A 1 23.40 0.18 -2.56
CA MET A 1 23.78 1.58 -2.22
C MET A 1 23.98 2.47 -3.44
N LEU A 2 24.66 2.02 -4.52
CA LEU A 2 24.89 2.86 -5.71
C LEU A 2 23.61 3.21 -6.51
N SER A 3 22.57 2.36 -6.50
CA SER A 3 21.36 2.61 -7.31
C SER A 3 20.48 3.74 -6.77
N PHE A 4 20.50 3.97 -5.45
CA PHE A 4 19.64 4.96 -4.79
C PHE A 4 20.09 6.39 -5.10
N LEU A 5 21.42 6.61 -5.11
CA LEU A 5 22.01 7.90 -5.47
C LEU A 5 21.78 8.22 -6.96
N VAL A 6 21.82 7.20 -7.82
CA VAL A 6 21.57 7.35 -9.27
C VAL A 6 20.10 7.68 -9.53
N ILE A 7 19.15 7.07 -8.83
CA ILE A 7 17.72 7.41 -8.92
C ILE A 7 17.47 8.84 -8.42
N LEU A 8 18.10 9.23 -7.31
CA LEU A 8 17.99 10.60 -6.77
C LEU A 8 18.57 11.64 -7.74
N LEU A 9 19.70 11.35 -8.39
CA LEU A 9 20.31 12.21 -9.41
C LEU A 9 19.48 12.27 -10.71
N LEU A 10 18.82 11.18 -11.11
CA LEU A 10 17.92 11.16 -12.26
C LEU A 10 16.64 11.96 -12.01
N LEU A 11 16.13 11.97 -10.78
CA LEU A 11 14.98 12.79 -10.37
C LEU A 11 15.34 14.28 -10.28
N LEU A 12 16.56 14.61 -9.85
CA LEU A 12 17.09 15.98 -9.83
C LEU A 12 17.26 16.57 -11.24
N ALA A 13 17.56 15.75 -12.24
CA ALA A 13 17.77 16.20 -13.62
C ALA A 13 16.48 16.61 -14.36
N PHE A 14 15.29 16.26 -13.85
CA PHE A 14 14.02 16.38 -14.58
C PHE A 14 13.09 17.50 -14.09
N ASN A 15 13.62 18.50 -13.40
CA ASN A 15 12.79 19.51 -12.75
C ASN A 15 12.28 20.58 -13.73
N ALA A 16 10.95 20.62 -13.97
CA ALA A 16 10.12 21.85 -14.04
C ALA A 16 8.74 21.70 -14.75
N ARG A 17 8.34 20.58 -15.37
CA ARG A 17 7.03 20.52 -16.09
C ARG A 17 6.16 19.27 -15.90
N VAL A 18 6.55 18.31 -15.06
CA VAL A 18 5.81 17.04 -14.85
C VAL A 18 5.12 17.01 -13.48
N TYR A 19 4.79 18.18 -12.92
CA TYR A 19 4.44 18.35 -11.50
C TYR A 19 3.09 17.76 -11.06
N ILE A 20 2.26 17.26 -11.98
CA ILE A 20 0.97 16.62 -11.67
C ILE A 20 1.03 15.11 -11.91
N PHE A 21 1.80 14.67 -12.91
CA PHE A 21 1.98 13.24 -13.23
C PHE A 21 3.03 12.57 -12.34
N LEU A 22 4.02 13.33 -11.84
CA LEU A 22 4.97 12.82 -10.85
C LEU A 22 4.34 12.62 -9.47
N VAL A 23 3.23 13.27 -9.13
CA VAL A 23 2.69 13.25 -7.75
C VAL A 23 2.23 11.85 -7.32
N LEU A 24 1.90 10.93 -8.23
CA LEU A 24 1.64 9.51 -7.89
C LEU A 24 2.91 8.67 -7.73
N ASN A 25 3.85 8.77 -8.68
CA ASN A 25 5.10 8.01 -8.62
C ASN A 25 6.06 8.52 -7.53
N VAL A 26 6.01 9.81 -7.23
CA VAL A 26 6.73 10.45 -6.12
C VAL A 26 6.09 10.10 -4.78
N LYS A 27 4.76 9.89 -4.69
CA LYS A 27 4.14 9.42 -3.43
C LYS A 27 4.67 8.05 -3.01
N ASN A 28 4.73 7.08 -3.93
CA ASN A 28 5.31 5.75 -3.66
C ASN A 28 6.78 5.86 -3.25
N LEU A 29 7.56 6.65 -3.98
CA LEU A 29 8.97 6.87 -3.69
C LEU A 29 9.16 7.57 -2.34
N LEU A 30 8.38 8.61 -2.04
CA LEU A 30 8.43 9.34 -0.78
C LEU A 30 7.97 8.47 0.38
N CYS A 31 6.88 7.71 0.27
CA CYS A 31 6.52 6.73 1.30
C CYS A 31 7.65 5.75 1.54
N SER A 32 8.28 5.22 0.47
CA SER A 32 9.45 4.36 0.63
C SER A 32 10.64 5.07 1.29
N LEU A 33 10.86 6.37 1.01
CA LEU A 33 11.91 7.19 1.61
C LEU A 33 11.62 7.49 3.09
N PHE A 34 10.39 7.89 3.43
CA PHE A 34 9.95 8.19 4.79
C PHE A 34 9.88 6.93 5.67
N SER A 35 9.46 5.79 5.12
CA SER A 35 9.58 4.48 5.78
C SER A 35 11.04 4.06 6.01
N SER A 36 11.99 4.64 5.26
CA SER A 36 13.44 4.45 5.48
C SER A 36 14.07 5.53 6.37
N LEU A 37 13.30 6.33 7.12
CA LEU A 37 13.87 7.30 8.07
C LEU A 37 14.40 6.70 9.36
N ASP A 38 14.44 5.36 9.47
CA ASP A 38 15.08 4.64 10.58
C ASP A 38 16.62 4.54 10.39
N PHE A 39 17.18 5.19 9.36
CA PHE A 39 18.62 5.24 9.08
C PHE A 39 19.34 6.39 9.81
N PRO A 40 20.64 6.22 10.17
CA PRO A 40 21.47 7.34 10.61
C PRO A 40 21.58 8.38 9.48
N ASP A 41 21.36 9.66 9.78
CA ASP A 41 21.21 10.82 8.86
C ASP A 41 19.79 11.11 8.29
N SER A 42 18.73 10.55 8.89
CA SER A 42 17.33 10.88 8.55
C SER A 42 17.05 12.40 8.54
N GLU A 43 17.71 13.15 9.42
CA GLU A 43 17.62 14.61 9.50
C GLU A 43 18.08 15.35 8.23
N LYS A 44 19.17 14.90 7.60
CA LYS A 44 19.69 15.49 6.36
C LYS A 44 18.76 15.22 5.18
N LEU A 45 18.15 14.03 5.15
CA LEU A 45 17.18 13.66 4.13
C LEU A 45 15.89 14.50 4.28
N ILE A 46 15.40 14.69 5.51
CA ILE A 46 14.26 15.55 5.79
C ILE A 46 14.52 16.99 5.33
N LEU A 47 15.70 17.55 5.65
CA LEU A 47 16.11 18.89 5.20
C LEU A 47 16.14 18.99 3.67
N PHE A 48 16.68 17.97 2.98
CA PHE A 48 16.71 17.92 1.53
C PHE A 48 15.30 17.90 0.94
N ILE A 49 14.40 17.05 1.45
CA ILE A 49 13.01 16.95 0.97
C ILE A 49 12.27 18.28 1.20
N ILE A 50 12.42 18.90 2.37
CA ILE A 50 11.78 20.19 2.67
C ILE A 50 12.30 21.31 1.76
N ASN A 51 13.59 21.31 1.44
CA ASN A 51 14.21 22.32 0.58
C ASN A 51 13.77 22.15 -0.88
N VAL A 52 13.75 20.92 -1.39
CA VAL A 52 13.44 20.62 -2.80
C VAL A 52 11.93 20.57 -3.07
N TRP A 53 11.13 20.15 -2.08
CA TRP A 53 9.71 19.87 -2.22
C TRP A 53 8.89 20.40 -1.05
N SER A 54 9.06 21.68 -0.68
CA SER A 54 8.31 22.32 0.42
C SER A 54 6.79 22.19 0.27
N ASP A 55 6.27 22.21 -0.96
CA ASP A 55 4.83 22.11 -1.24
C ASP A 55 4.20 20.82 -0.72
N ILE A 56 4.98 19.73 -0.68
CA ILE A 56 4.54 18.43 -0.15
C ILE A 56 4.12 18.55 1.30
N PHE A 57 4.70 19.49 2.03
CA PHE A 57 4.44 19.75 3.44
C PHE A 57 3.37 20.81 3.72
N VAL A 58 2.97 21.58 2.70
CA VAL A 58 1.96 22.65 2.79
C VAL A 58 0.57 22.16 2.38
N PHE A 59 0.49 21.16 1.49
CA PHE A 59 -0.78 20.62 1.03
C PHE A 59 -1.56 19.87 2.12
N GLN A 60 -2.86 20.10 2.27
CA GLN A 60 -3.70 19.52 3.34
C GLN A 60 -4.23 18.10 3.04
N GLY A 61 -3.38 17.24 2.46
CA GLY A 61 -3.74 15.85 2.11
C GLY A 61 -3.54 14.85 3.25
N ALA A 62 -4.18 13.68 3.16
CA ALA A 62 -4.00 12.59 4.13
C ALA A 62 -2.53 12.16 4.26
N ILE A 63 -1.83 12.03 3.13
CA ILE A 63 -0.41 11.67 3.09
C ILE A 63 0.48 12.75 3.70
N ASN A 64 0.14 14.01 3.51
CA ASN A 64 0.88 15.13 4.10
C ASN A 64 0.81 15.07 5.63
N LYS A 65 -0.38 14.87 6.21
CA LYS A 65 -0.55 14.73 7.66
C LYS A 65 0.36 13.63 8.22
N ALA A 66 0.40 12.47 7.55
CA ALA A 66 1.27 11.36 7.92
C ALA A 66 2.76 11.70 7.80
N MET A 67 3.19 12.33 6.70
CA MET A 67 4.58 12.77 6.51
C MET A 67 5.01 13.79 7.57
N GLN A 68 4.17 14.78 7.87
CA GLN A 68 4.45 15.76 8.93
C GLN A 68 4.63 15.06 10.28
N LEU A 69 3.79 14.07 10.60
CA LEU A 69 3.93 13.31 11.84
C LEU A 69 5.26 12.54 11.88
N VAL A 70 5.62 11.86 10.79
CA VAL A 70 6.90 11.11 10.72
C VAL A 70 8.09 12.06 10.89
N VAL A 71 8.07 13.22 10.24
CA VAL A 71 9.12 14.25 10.42
C VAL A 71 9.17 14.73 11.87
N ARG A 72 8.02 15.01 12.49
CA ARG A 72 7.92 15.42 13.89
C ARG A 72 8.47 14.37 14.87
N GLN A 73 8.30 13.10 14.58
CA GLN A 73 8.83 12.00 15.40
C GLN A 73 10.34 11.76 15.20
N SER A 74 10.87 12.12 14.02
CA SER A 74 12.25 11.78 13.64
C SER A 74 13.25 12.93 13.75
N ALA A 75 12.79 14.19 13.78
CA ALA A 75 13.65 15.35 13.87
C ALA A 75 13.93 15.77 15.33
N SER A 76 15.14 16.28 15.57
CA SER A 76 15.49 17.00 16.81
C SER A 76 14.64 18.25 17.04
N ASN A 77 14.54 18.67 18.31
CA ASN A 77 13.77 19.85 18.71
C ASN A 77 14.24 21.13 18.00
N GLU A 78 15.54 21.26 17.77
CA GLU A 78 16.16 22.39 17.08
C GLU A 78 15.72 22.45 15.60
N MET A 79 15.69 21.30 14.92
CA MET A 79 15.18 21.23 13.55
C MET A 79 13.67 21.44 13.48
N LEU A 80 12.92 20.94 14.46
CA LEU A 80 11.48 21.19 14.52
C LEU A 80 11.16 22.67 14.70
N ALA A 81 11.93 23.40 15.52
CA ALA A 81 11.80 24.85 15.62
C ALA A 81 12.08 25.55 14.28
N CYS A 82 13.09 25.09 13.53
CA CYS A 82 13.39 25.59 12.20
C CYS A 82 12.25 25.30 11.20
N PHE A 83 11.72 24.07 11.18
CA PHE A 83 10.61 23.69 10.30
C PHE A 83 9.31 24.39 10.66
N SER A 84 8.99 24.55 11.95
CA SER A 84 7.84 25.33 12.39
C SER A 84 7.94 26.78 11.92
N ALA A 85 9.12 27.41 11.98
CA ALA A 85 9.32 28.76 11.47
C ALA A 85 9.23 28.85 9.94
N TYR A 86 9.73 27.85 9.21
CA TYR A 86 9.77 27.85 7.75
C TYR A 86 8.45 27.45 7.08
N LEU A 87 7.76 26.45 7.64
CA LEU A 87 6.54 25.85 7.08
C LEU A 87 5.25 26.29 7.80
N ASN A 88 5.38 27.15 8.82
CA ASN A 88 4.27 27.59 9.69
C ASN A 88 3.48 26.42 10.30
N TRP A 89 4.19 25.37 10.75
CA TRP A 89 3.56 24.19 11.33
C TRP A 89 3.11 24.41 12.78
N GLU A 90 1.86 24.04 13.08
CA GLU A 90 1.38 23.94 14.44
C GLU A 90 2.14 22.83 15.20
N GLN A 91 2.63 23.15 16.40
CA GLN A 91 3.32 22.20 17.29
C GLN A 91 2.33 21.35 18.13
N SER A 92 1.03 21.62 18.04
CA SER A 92 -0.01 21.09 18.94
C SER A 92 -0.66 19.78 18.49
N SER A 93 -0.34 19.26 17.30
CA SER A 93 -0.91 17.99 16.81
C SER A 93 -0.36 16.79 17.57
N SER A 94 -1.22 15.80 17.89
CA SER A 94 -0.80 14.54 18.51
C SER A 94 0.38 13.90 17.77
N LEU A 95 1.40 13.48 18.52
CA LEU A 95 2.55 12.71 18.01
C LEU A 95 2.27 11.21 17.94
N ASP A 96 1.04 10.77 18.26
CA ASP A 96 0.67 9.35 18.26
C ASP A 96 0.25 8.87 16.87
N ALA A 97 1.10 8.02 16.28
CA ALA A 97 0.85 7.42 14.97
C ALA A 97 -0.35 6.47 14.96
N GLY A 98 -0.64 5.77 16.06
CA GLY A 98 -1.79 4.89 16.16
C GLY A 98 -3.12 5.65 16.18
N ILE A 99 -3.18 6.79 16.88
CA ILE A 99 -4.33 7.70 16.83
C ILE A 99 -4.49 8.28 15.43
N MET A 100 -3.41 8.71 14.78
CA MET A 100 -3.48 9.26 13.43
C MET A 100 -3.96 8.21 12.41
N VAL A 101 -3.46 6.96 12.49
CA VAL A 101 -3.95 5.85 11.66
C VAL A 101 -5.44 5.63 11.88
N SER A 102 -5.91 5.60 13.13
CA SER A 102 -7.33 5.42 13.46
C SER A 102 -8.20 6.52 12.84
N ASN A 103 -7.76 7.77 12.90
CA ASN A 103 -8.47 8.90 12.30
C ASN A 103 -8.50 8.79 10.76
N LEU A 104 -7.38 8.45 10.12
CA LEU A 104 -7.31 8.29 8.67
C LEU A 104 -8.21 7.14 8.17
N LEU A 105 -8.29 6.04 8.92
CA LEU A 105 -9.18 4.91 8.62
C LEU A 105 -10.66 5.29 8.73
N LEU A 106 -11.04 6.19 9.63
CA LEU A 106 -12.40 6.72 9.73
C LEU A 106 -12.70 7.74 8.61
N GLU A 107 -11.75 8.63 8.32
CA GLU A 107 -11.86 9.61 7.24
C GLU A 107 -12.05 8.90 5.88
N MET A 108 -11.25 7.88 5.56
CA MET A 108 -11.34 7.20 4.26
C MET A 108 -12.67 6.45 4.05
N GLN A 109 -13.33 5.99 5.11
CA GLN A 109 -14.63 5.30 5.02
C GLN A 109 -15.80 6.26 4.75
N SER A 110 -15.63 7.54 5.10
CA SER A 110 -16.68 8.57 4.99
C SER A 110 -16.38 9.61 3.91
N CYS A 111 -15.20 9.56 3.30
CA CYS A 111 -14.77 10.53 2.30
C CYS A 111 -15.49 10.31 0.95
N PRO A 112 -16.26 11.31 0.46
CA PRO A 112 -16.98 11.19 -0.80
C PRO A 112 -16.06 11.16 -2.02
N LYS A 113 -14.79 11.55 -1.88
CA LYS A 113 -13.81 11.55 -2.98
C LYS A 113 -13.16 10.19 -3.21
N VAL A 114 -13.46 9.20 -2.36
CA VAL A 114 -13.02 7.82 -2.55
C VAL A 114 -13.95 7.17 -3.58
N GLU A 115 -13.55 7.24 -4.83
CA GLU A 115 -14.33 6.81 -5.99
C GLU A 115 -13.48 5.98 -6.94
N PHE A 116 -14.14 5.32 -7.89
CA PHE A 116 -13.46 4.65 -8.99
C PHE A 116 -13.15 5.63 -10.12
N GLN A 117 -12.00 5.44 -10.75
CA GLN A 117 -11.57 6.12 -11.95
C GLN A 117 -11.07 5.10 -12.98
N LEU A 118 -11.18 5.43 -14.26
CA LEU A 118 -10.66 4.60 -15.33
C LEU A 118 -9.16 4.86 -15.54
N SER A 119 -8.41 3.77 -15.63
CA SER A 119 -6.97 3.74 -15.87
C SER A 119 -6.69 2.81 -17.04
N GLU A 120 -5.91 3.27 -18.01
CA GLU A 120 -5.48 2.42 -19.14
C GLU A 120 -4.64 1.22 -18.65
N HIS A 121 -3.85 1.43 -17.60
CA HIS A 121 -2.94 0.42 -17.07
C HIS A 121 -3.62 -0.51 -16.06
N TYR A 122 -4.45 0.06 -15.18
CA TYR A 122 -5.05 -0.64 -14.04
C TYR A 122 -6.54 -0.97 -14.22
N GLY A 123 -7.20 -0.54 -15.30
CA GLY A 123 -8.63 -0.75 -15.49
C GLY A 123 -9.47 0.17 -14.59
N GLU A 124 -10.46 -0.36 -13.90
CA GLU A 124 -11.22 0.40 -12.89
C GLU A 124 -10.40 0.46 -11.58
N ASP A 125 -9.77 1.60 -11.33
CA ASP A 125 -8.85 1.83 -10.21
C ASP A 125 -9.37 2.92 -9.26
N LEU A 126 -8.70 3.11 -8.14
CA LEU A 126 -9.04 4.09 -7.12
C LEU A 126 -8.62 5.51 -7.51
N SER A 127 -9.39 6.50 -7.07
CA SER A 127 -9.09 7.93 -7.21
C SER A 127 -7.77 8.33 -6.53
N GLU A 128 -7.23 9.49 -6.92
CA GLU A 128 -6.05 10.08 -6.30
C GLU A 128 -6.18 10.28 -4.79
N ASP A 129 -7.37 10.67 -4.34
CA ASP A 129 -7.65 10.90 -2.92
C ASP A 129 -7.67 9.57 -2.14
N ALA A 130 -8.24 8.51 -2.72
CA ALA A 130 -8.19 7.16 -2.16
C ALA A 130 -6.74 6.66 -2.00
N TRP A 131 -5.91 6.87 -3.03
CA TRP A 131 -4.49 6.50 -2.97
C TRP A 131 -3.71 7.29 -1.90
N GLN A 132 -4.06 8.55 -1.64
CA GLN A 132 -3.44 9.31 -0.54
C GLN A 132 -3.69 8.67 0.82
N TYR A 133 -4.90 8.18 1.09
CA TYR A 133 -5.20 7.47 2.34
C TYR A 133 -4.41 6.16 2.44
N ILE A 134 -4.36 5.38 1.36
CA ILE A 134 -3.58 4.13 1.32
C ILE A 134 -2.12 4.40 1.70
N PHE A 135 -1.49 5.38 1.05
CA PHE A 135 -0.09 5.72 1.30
C PHE A 135 0.16 6.32 2.68
N ALA A 136 -0.78 7.11 3.21
CA ALA A 136 -0.68 7.68 4.55
C ALA A 136 -0.70 6.59 5.62
N VAL A 137 -1.63 5.64 5.51
CA VAL A 137 -1.75 4.53 6.46
C VAL A 137 -0.57 3.56 6.30
N ASP A 138 -0.18 3.21 5.09
CA ASP A 138 1.00 2.36 4.82
C ASP A 138 2.27 2.93 5.47
N LEU A 139 2.51 4.23 5.30
CA LEU A 139 3.64 4.93 5.90
C LEU A 139 3.64 4.82 7.44
N LEU A 140 2.53 5.16 8.09
CA LEU A 140 2.45 5.14 9.55
C LEU A 140 2.51 3.72 10.11
N CYS A 141 1.85 2.76 9.47
CA CYS A 141 1.89 1.35 9.86
C CYS A 141 3.29 0.76 9.73
N SER A 142 4.08 1.16 8.71
CA SER A 142 5.47 0.70 8.58
C SER A 142 6.34 1.07 9.79
N ARG A 143 6.03 2.16 10.49
CA ARG A 143 6.70 2.60 11.72
C ARG A 143 6.18 1.87 12.97
N LEU A 144 4.89 1.52 12.96
CA LEU A 144 4.23 0.77 14.04
C LEU A 144 4.51 -0.75 13.96
N LYS A 145 5.10 -1.21 12.85
CA LYS A 145 5.51 -2.60 12.57
C LYS A 145 4.35 -3.57 12.40
N TRP A 146 4.68 -4.80 12.04
CA TRP A 146 3.71 -5.83 11.66
C TRP A 146 2.71 -6.15 12.77
N ASP A 147 3.16 -6.51 13.98
CA ASP A 147 2.27 -6.99 15.04
C ASP A 147 1.16 -5.98 15.36
N TRP A 148 1.53 -4.69 15.51
CA TRP A 148 0.55 -3.63 15.74
C TRP A 148 -0.40 -3.46 14.55
N THR A 149 0.14 -3.46 13.34
CA THR A 149 -0.61 -3.26 12.08
C THR A 149 -1.62 -4.38 11.86
N HIS A 150 -1.19 -5.63 12.02
CA HIS A 150 -2.02 -6.81 11.88
C HIS A 150 -3.17 -6.80 12.90
N ASP A 151 -2.85 -6.55 14.17
CA ASP A 151 -3.82 -6.69 15.26
C ASP A 151 -4.80 -5.52 15.36
N ASN A 152 -4.37 -4.30 15.02
CA ASN A 152 -5.19 -3.10 15.20
C ASN A 152 -5.82 -2.58 13.92
N VAL A 153 -5.19 -2.79 12.76
CA VAL A 153 -5.69 -2.28 11.49
C VAL A 153 -6.34 -3.40 10.68
N ILE A 154 -5.57 -4.43 10.32
CA ILE A 154 -6.05 -5.51 9.45
C ILE A 154 -7.20 -6.28 10.14
N SER A 155 -6.96 -6.78 11.35
CA SER A 155 -7.88 -7.66 12.06
C SER A 155 -9.10 -6.94 12.64
N LYS A 156 -8.95 -5.72 13.16
CA LYS A 156 -10.02 -4.99 13.87
C LYS A 156 -10.78 -3.98 13.01
N VAL A 157 -10.24 -3.55 11.88
CA VAL A 157 -10.87 -2.50 11.05
C VAL A 157 -11.11 -2.98 9.62
N LEU A 158 -10.07 -3.41 8.90
CA LEU A 158 -10.19 -3.71 7.48
C LEU A 158 -11.03 -4.97 7.21
N TRP A 159 -10.73 -6.08 7.89
CA TRP A 159 -11.53 -7.29 7.73
C TRP A 159 -12.99 -7.15 8.19
N PRO A 160 -13.29 -6.53 9.34
CA PRO A 160 -14.67 -6.25 9.72
C PRO A 160 -15.43 -5.37 8.73
N SER A 161 -14.76 -4.44 8.04
CA SER A 161 -15.37 -3.61 6.98
C SER A 161 -15.78 -4.46 5.76
N MET A 162 -14.89 -5.36 5.32
CA MET A 162 -15.18 -6.36 4.28
C MET A 162 -16.36 -7.26 4.66
N ASP A 163 -16.36 -7.81 5.89
CA ASP A 163 -17.41 -8.70 6.39
C ASP A 163 -18.80 -8.02 6.40
N LYS A 164 -18.87 -6.77 6.88
CA LYS A 164 -20.10 -5.96 6.84
C LYS A 164 -20.62 -5.77 5.43
N TRP A 165 -19.74 -5.47 4.47
CA TRP A 165 -20.12 -5.29 3.08
C TRP A 165 -20.64 -6.60 2.44
N VAL A 166 -19.98 -7.74 2.70
CA VAL A 166 -20.45 -9.05 2.21
C VAL A 166 -21.81 -9.43 2.80
N LYS A 167 -21.99 -9.29 4.12
CA LYS A 167 -23.26 -9.61 4.80
C LYS A 167 -24.42 -8.80 4.25
N LYS A 168 -24.20 -7.50 4.02
CA LYS A 168 -25.21 -6.62 3.45
C LYS A 168 -25.63 -7.06 2.04
N ARG A 169 -24.68 -7.43 1.19
CA ARG A 169 -24.97 -7.90 -0.18
C ARG A 169 -25.79 -9.18 -0.22
N LYS A 170 -25.64 -10.04 0.80
CA LYS A 170 -26.42 -11.26 0.97
C LYS A 170 -27.80 -11.00 1.61
N GLY A 171 -28.20 -9.74 1.78
CA GLY A 171 -29.53 -9.34 2.25
C GLY A 171 -29.70 -9.39 3.77
N HIS A 172 -28.62 -9.50 4.54
CA HIS A 172 -28.71 -9.72 5.99
C HIS A 172 -28.90 -8.44 6.84
N GLU A 173 -28.71 -7.22 6.31
CA GLU A 173 -28.74 -5.97 7.12
C GLU A 173 -29.29 -4.72 6.39
N THR A 174 -29.97 -3.84 7.14
CA THR A 174 -30.59 -2.57 6.69
C THR A 174 -29.71 -1.31 6.91
N ALA A 175 -28.45 -1.47 7.32
CA ALA A 175 -27.53 -0.36 7.61
C ALA A 175 -27.04 0.39 6.35
N GLN A 176 -26.42 1.56 6.56
CA GLN A 176 -25.83 2.41 5.51
C GLN A 176 -24.88 1.61 4.61
N SER A 177 -24.96 1.78 3.28
CA SER A 177 -24.17 0.99 2.34
C SER A 177 -22.72 1.42 2.36
N ILE A 178 -21.81 0.48 2.63
CA ILE A 178 -20.39 0.70 2.37
C ILE A 178 -20.21 0.76 0.85
N PRO A 179 -19.68 1.85 0.28
CA PRO A 179 -19.44 1.95 -1.15
C PRO A 179 -18.41 0.93 -1.64
N ASP A 180 -18.59 0.44 -2.86
CA ASP A 180 -17.66 -0.53 -3.47
C ASP A 180 -16.23 0.04 -3.59
N SER A 181 -16.08 1.35 -3.80
CA SER A 181 -14.80 2.04 -3.83
C SER A 181 -14.05 1.97 -2.49
N VAL A 182 -14.77 2.03 -1.36
CA VAL A 182 -14.18 1.88 -0.01
C VAL A 182 -13.70 0.45 0.22
N ILE A 183 -14.38 -0.54 -0.34
CA ILE A 183 -13.98 -1.95 -0.28
C ILE A 183 -12.78 -2.23 -1.17
N ALA A 184 -12.75 -1.67 -2.37
CA ALA A 184 -11.56 -1.71 -3.22
C ALA A 184 -10.35 -1.06 -2.52
N LEU A 185 -10.53 0.11 -1.90
CA LEU A 185 -9.50 0.78 -1.08
C LEU A 185 -9.01 -0.14 0.04
N THR A 186 -9.95 -0.75 0.78
CA THR A 186 -9.66 -1.67 1.88
C THR A 186 -8.79 -2.85 1.40
N LEU A 187 -9.16 -3.49 0.28
CA LEU A 187 -8.39 -4.58 -0.30
C LEU A 187 -6.99 -4.12 -0.69
N ARG A 188 -6.85 -3.02 -1.44
CA ARG A 188 -5.53 -2.48 -1.83
C ARG A 188 -4.66 -2.20 -0.62
N LEU A 189 -5.25 -1.62 0.44
CA LEU A 189 -4.54 -1.34 1.69
C LEU A 189 -4.05 -2.64 2.38
N ILE A 190 -4.86 -3.70 2.44
CA ILE A 190 -4.43 -4.99 3.00
C ILE A 190 -3.22 -5.54 2.25
N GLY A 191 -3.23 -5.50 0.91
CA GLY A 191 -2.10 -5.94 0.08
C GLY A 191 -0.80 -5.19 0.40
N ARG A 192 -0.89 -3.87 0.55
CA ARG A 192 0.25 -3.03 0.94
C ARG A 192 0.73 -3.29 2.36
N LEU A 193 -0.17 -3.32 3.34
CA LEU A 193 0.20 -3.58 4.73
C LEU A 193 0.80 -4.98 4.93
N GLY A 194 0.38 -5.97 4.14
CA GLY A 194 1.00 -7.29 4.12
C GLY A 194 2.48 -7.28 3.70
N GLN A 195 2.92 -6.27 2.93
CA GLN A 195 4.35 -6.10 2.62
C GLN A 195 5.19 -5.83 3.85
N ILE A 196 4.63 -5.18 4.87
CA ILE A 196 5.31 -4.96 6.15
C ILE A 196 5.60 -6.32 6.79
N GLY A 197 4.59 -7.19 6.85
CA GLY A 197 4.74 -8.55 7.38
C GLY A 197 5.77 -9.38 6.60
N LEU A 198 5.79 -9.28 5.27
CA LEU A 198 6.80 -9.98 4.45
C LEU A 198 8.22 -9.49 4.75
N LYS A 199 8.41 -8.16 4.82
CA LYS A 199 9.71 -7.55 5.14
C LYS A 199 10.20 -7.92 6.54
N GLU A 200 9.28 -8.09 7.49
CA GLU A 200 9.58 -8.46 8.88
C GLU A 200 9.64 -9.98 9.11
N GLY A 201 9.42 -10.80 8.08
CA GLY A 201 9.58 -12.26 8.16
C GLY A 201 8.32 -13.05 8.56
N TYR A 202 7.15 -12.41 8.64
CA TYR A 202 5.86 -13.03 9.00
C TYR A 202 5.19 -13.77 7.83
N LEU A 203 5.94 -14.60 7.12
CA LEU A 203 5.51 -15.27 5.89
C LEU A 203 4.20 -16.06 6.06
N ALA A 204 4.07 -16.83 7.15
CA ALA A 204 2.89 -17.65 7.40
C ALA A 204 1.61 -16.82 7.60
N ALA A 205 1.72 -15.71 8.34
CA ALA A 205 0.58 -14.81 8.57
C ALA A 205 0.15 -14.13 7.26
N VAL A 206 1.11 -13.65 6.48
CA VAL A 206 0.82 -13.03 5.18
C VAL A 206 0.26 -14.04 4.18
N LYS A 207 0.77 -15.29 4.19
CA LYS A 207 0.21 -16.38 3.39
C LYS A 207 -1.26 -16.62 3.71
N ASN A 208 -1.65 -16.64 4.98
CA ASN A 208 -3.06 -16.77 5.38
C ASN A 208 -3.93 -15.64 4.81
N ILE A 209 -3.46 -14.39 4.88
CA ILE A 209 -4.14 -13.24 4.28
C ILE A 209 -4.29 -13.44 2.77
N SER A 210 -3.21 -13.79 2.07
CA SER A 210 -3.25 -14.02 0.62
C SER A 210 -4.22 -15.16 0.23
N SER A 211 -4.30 -16.24 1.03
CA SER A 211 -5.24 -17.34 0.81
C SER A 211 -6.70 -16.91 0.96
N VAL A 212 -7.01 -16.07 1.96
CA VAL A 212 -8.36 -15.53 2.15
C VAL A 212 -8.77 -14.65 0.96
N ILE A 213 -7.86 -13.78 0.47
CA ILE A 213 -8.12 -12.95 -0.71
C ILE A 213 -8.24 -13.83 -1.96
N GLY A 214 -7.40 -14.86 -2.11
CA GLY A 214 -7.47 -15.80 -3.24
C GLY A 214 -8.82 -16.51 -3.31
N LEU A 215 -9.32 -16.99 -2.17
CA LEU A 215 -10.64 -17.60 -2.07
C LEU A 215 -11.76 -16.61 -2.42
N PHE A 216 -11.65 -15.36 -1.94
CA PHE A 216 -12.61 -14.30 -2.27
C PHE A 216 -12.68 -14.06 -3.78
N VAL A 217 -11.52 -13.95 -4.44
CA VAL A 217 -11.42 -13.69 -5.88
C VAL A 217 -12.00 -14.86 -6.70
N GLN A 218 -11.76 -16.11 -6.29
CA GLN A 218 -12.29 -17.29 -6.99
C GLN A 218 -13.83 -17.30 -7.05
N HIS A 219 -14.51 -16.83 -5.99
CA HIS A 219 -15.97 -16.78 -5.92
C HIS A 219 -16.55 -15.44 -6.41
N ALA A 220 -15.70 -14.47 -6.77
CA ALA A 220 -16.12 -13.10 -7.01
C ALA A 220 -17.12 -12.96 -8.16
N LYS A 221 -16.97 -13.74 -9.23
CA LYS A 221 -17.91 -13.74 -10.35
C LYS A 221 -19.28 -14.28 -9.96
N GLU A 222 -19.32 -15.43 -9.27
CA GLU A 222 -20.55 -16.10 -8.86
C GLU A 222 -21.36 -15.25 -7.87
N GLU A 223 -20.65 -14.54 -6.98
CA GLU A 223 -21.21 -13.62 -5.99
C GLU A 223 -21.49 -12.21 -6.55
N GLY A 224 -21.30 -12.00 -7.86
CA GLY A 224 -21.60 -10.75 -8.56
C GLY A 224 -20.76 -9.55 -8.10
N VAL A 225 -19.53 -9.77 -7.66
CA VAL A 225 -18.65 -8.72 -7.14
C VAL A 225 -18.35 -7.66 -8.22
N PRO A 226 -18.46 -6.35 -7.93
CA PRO A 226 -18.12 -5.26 -8.85
C PRO A 226 -16.70 -5.39 -9.38
N TRP A 227 -16.53 -4.99 -10.64
CA TRP A 227 -15.27 -5.18 -11.36
C TRP A 227 -14.08 -4.50 -10.67
N GLY A 228 -14.19 -3.24 -10.26
CA GLY A 228 -13.12 -2.54 -9.53
C GLY A 228 -12.75 -3.20 -8.20
N VAL A 229 -13.70 -3.85 -7.51
CA VAL A 229 -13.42 -4.61 -6.29
C VAL A 229 -12.66 -5.91 -6.59
N GLN A 230 -13.00 -6.59 -7.68
CA GLN A 230 -12.26 -7.77 -8.13
C GLN A 230 -10.81 -7.40 -8.50
N LEU A 231 -10.63 -6.33 -9.29
CA LEU A 231 -9.31 -5.84 -9.65
C LEU A 231 -8.49 -5.43 -8.44
N ALA A 232 -9.10 -4.75 -7.46
CA ALA A 232 -8.43 -4.40 -6.22
C ALA A 232 -7.92 -5.62 -5.46
N ALA A 233 -8.72 -6.69 -5.36
CA ALA A 233 -8.30 -7.95 -4.74
C ALA A 233 -7.15 -8.62 -5.52
N ILE A 234 -7.21 -8.62 -6.86
CA ILE A 234 -6.12 -9.14 -7.71
C ILE A 234 -4.82 -8.37 -7.47
N TYR A 235 -4.86 -7.05 -7.47
CA TYR A 235 -3.66 -6.26 -7.22
C TYR A 235 -3.11 -6.46 -5.81
N SER A 236 -3.97 -6.68 -4.82
CA SER A 236 -3.52 -7.07 -3.48
C SER A 236 -2.85 -8.43 -3.47
N LEU A 237 -3.34 -9.41 -4.23
CA LEU A 237 -2.63 -10.68 -4.41
C LEU A 237 -1.27 -10.48 -5.09
N CYS A 238 -1.18 -9.59 -6.09
CA CYS A 238 0.09 -9.24 -6.71
C CYS A 238 1.09 -8.65 -5.71
N ASP A 239 0.63 -7.71 -4.86
CA ASP A 239 1.47 -7.18 -3.79
C ASP A 239 1.96 -8.34 -2.90
N LEU A 240 1.05 -9.22 -2.44
CA LEU A 240 1.38 -10.35 -1.56
C LEU A 240 2.10 -11.51 -2.27
N GLY A 241 2.51 -11.37 -3.52
CA GLY A 241 3.05 -12.44 -4.37
C GLY A 241 4.10 -13.31 -3.69
N SER A 242 5.05 -12.71 -2.96
CA SER A 242 6.12 -13.44 -2.28
C SER A 242 5.66 -14.34 -1.12
N SER A 243 4.40 -14.23 -0.66
CA SER A 243 3.89 -15.07 0.43
C SER A 243 3.55 -16.49 -0.01
N ASN A 244 3.07 -16.64 -1.24
CA ASN A 244 2.65 -17.91 -1.82
C ASN A 244 2.60 -17.82 -3.35
N PRO A 245 3.75 -17.67 -4.04
CA PRO A 245 3.79 -17.35 -5.46
C PRO A 245 2.94 -18.25 -6.34
N GLU A 246 3.06 -19.57 -6.18
CA GLU A 246 2.32 -20.57 -6.96
C GLU A 246 0.81 -20.49 -6.74
N GLY A 247 0.37 -20.53 -5.48
CA GLY A 247 -1.07 -20.49 -5.16
C GLY A 247 -1.72 -19.15 -5.53
N ILE A 248 -0.96 -18.05 -5.50
CA ILE A 248 -1.44 -16.74 -5.95
C ILE A 248 -1.61 -16.74 -7.48
N VAL A 249 -0.62 -17.21 -8.23
CA VAL A 249 -0.70 -17.32 -9.70
C VAL A 249 -1.87 -18.21 -10.11
N GLU A 250 -2.05 -19.35 -9.45
CA GLU A 250 -3.19 -20.26 -9.67
C GLU A 250 -4.53 -19.56 -9.42
N ALA A 251 -4.68 -18.85 -8.29
CA ALA A 251 -5.91 -18.12 -7.98
C ALA A 251 -6.22 -17.03 -9.03
N ILE A 252 -5.22 -16.27 -9.47
CA ILE A 252 -5.39 -15.24 -10.51
C ILE A 252 -5.75 -15.87 -11.86
N HIS A 253 -5.14 -17.01 -12.23
CA HIS A 253 -5.50 -17.72 -13.46
C HIS A 253 -6.91 -18.28 -13.43
N ALA A 254 -7.31 -18.90 -12.32
CA ALA A 254 -8.67 -19.40 -12.13
C ALA A 254 -9.69 -18.27 -12.30
N TRP A 255 -9.45 -17.13 -11.64
CA TRP A 255 -10.28 -15.93 -11.81
C TRP A 255 -10.35 -15.45 -13.26
N ARG A 256 -9.19 -15.35 -13.94
CA ARG A 256 -9.11 -14.91 -15.34
C ARG A 256 -9.94 -15.79 -16.27
N ALA A 257 -10.01 -17.08 -16.01
CA ALA A 257 -10.81 -18.02 -16.80
C ALA A 257 -12.33 -17.80 -16.62
N THR A 258 -12.75 -17.18 -15.52
CA THR A 258 -14.16 -16.92 -15.26
C THR A 258 -14.64 -15.60 -15.85
N VAL A 259 -13.82 -14.55 -15.87
CA VAL A 259 -14.29 -13.19 -16.22
C VAL A 259 -14.38 -12.97 -17.73
N LEU A 260 -15.33 -12.12 -18.15
CA LEU A 260 -15.51 -11.74 -19.57
C LEU A 260 -14.91 -10.37 -19.89
N ASN A 261 -14.51 -9.61 -18.87
CA ASN A 261 -13.93 -8.29 -19.00
C ASN A 261 -12.52 -8.36 -19.59
N ASN A 262 -12.12 -7.30 -20.31
CA ASN A 262 -10.74 -7.16 -20.75
C ASN A 262 -9.82 -7.05 -19.54
N ILE A 263 -8.78 -7.89 -19.50
CA ILE A 263 -7.84 -7.94 -18.39
C ILE A 263 -6.85 -6.78 -18.52
N PRO A 264 -6.73 -5.90 -17.51
CA PRO A 264 -5.76 -4.81 -17.54
C PRO A 264 -4.32 -5.30 -17.66
N PHE A 265 -3.46 -4.48 -18.27
CA PHE A 265 -2.06 -4.82 -18.43
C PHE A 265 -1.36 -5.05 -17.08
N ALA A 266 -1.68 -4.24 -16.06
CA ALA A 266 -1.13 -4.37 -14.71
C ALA A 266 -1.29 -5.78 -14.13
N VAL A 267 -2.42 -6.44 -14.38
CA VAL A 267 -2.67 -7.82 -13.94
C VAL A 267 -1.72 -8.79 -14.64
N THR A 268 -1.51 -8.61 -15.95
CA THR A 268 -0.60 -9.48 -16.71
C THR A 268 0.86 -9.27 -16.28
N SER A 269 1.26 -8.02 -16.00
CA SER A 269 2.59 -7.70 -15.44
C SER A 269 2.77 -8.34 -14.06
N GLY A 270 1.79 -8.20 -13.17
CA GLY A 270 1.83 -8.79 -11.83
C GLY A 270 1.97 -10.31 -11.85
N ILE A 271 1.23 -11.01 -12.72
CA ILE A 271 1.40 -12.47 -12.89
C ILE A 271 2.84 -12.80 -13.32
N ALA A 272 3.40 -12.05 -14.28
CA ALA A 272 4.76 -12.29 -14.77
C ALA A 272 5.81 -12.09 -13.66
N GLU A 273 5.65 -11.05 -12.85
CA GLU A 273 6.52 -10.77 -11.69
C GLU A 273 6.45 -11.91 -10.66
N ILE A 274 5.25 -12.37 -10.28
CA ILE A 274 5.09 -13.45 -9.30
C ILE A 274 5.63 -14.78 -9.86
N THR A 275 5.39 -15.07 -11.13
CA THR A 275 5.91 -16.27 -11.81
C THR A 275 7.44 -16.27 -11.83
N SER A 276 8.07 -15.10 -11.89
CA SER A 276 9.53 -15.00 -11.81
C SER A 276 10.07 -15.41 -10.43
N LEU A 277 9.29 -15.19 -9.36
CA LEU A 277 9.64 -15.61 -8.00
C LEU A 277 9.61 -17.14 -7.87
N CYS A 278 8.59 -17.82 -8.44
CA CYS A 278 8.52 -19.29 -8.46
C CYS A 278 9.82 -19.90 -9.02
N LYS A 279 10.29 -19.37 -10.16
CA LYS A 279 11.52 -19.87 -10.82
C LYS A 279 12.78 -19.64 -9.99
N MET A 280 12.82 -18.62 -9.14
CA MET A 280 13.97 -18.35 -8.26
C MET A 280 14.03 -19.34 -7.10
N ASP A 281 12.89 -19.80 -6.59
CA ASP A 281 12.83 -20.78 -5.51
C ASP A 281 13.22 -22.18 -6.01
N ASP A 282 12.84 -22.55 -7.24
CA ASP A 282 13.29 -23.80 -7.88
C ASP A 282 14.82 -23.86 -8.06
N LEU A 283 15.44 -22.72 -8.40
CA LEU A 283 16.90 -22.59 -8.54
C LEU A 283 17.64 -22.67 -7.20
N LYS A 284 17.06 -22.15 -6.11
CA LYS A 284 17.64 -22.29 -4.77
C LYS A 284 17.56 -23.72 -4.25
N THR A 285 16.44 -24.39 -4.51
CA THR A 285 16.19 -25.77 -4.06
C THR A 285 17.09 -26.76 -4.80
N SER A 286 17.27 -26.57 -6.12
CA SER A 286 18.23 -27.38 -6.90
C SER A 286 19.70 -27.12 -6.53
N ALA A 287 20.07 -25.90 -6.14
CA ALA A 287 21.41 -25.59 -5.65
C ALA A 287 21.70 -26.18 -4.25
N SER A 288 20.71 -26.23 -3.35
CA SER A 288 20.87 -26.89 -2.05
C SER A 288 20.97 -28.41 -2.17
N ASP A 289 20.21 -29.02 -3.09
CA ASP A 289 20.30 -30.47 -3.33
C ASP A 289 21.65 -30.85 -3.95
N SER A 290 22.22 -30.00 -4.81
CA SER A 290 23.56 -30.18 -5.39
C SER A 290 24.68 -30.12 -4.34
N ALA A 291 24.48 -29.40 -3.24
CA ALA A 291 25.46 -29.29 -2.15
C ALA A 291 25.43 -30.50 -1.19
N ILE A 292 24.29 -31.19 -1.09
CA ILE A 292 24.14 -32.39 -0.25
C ILE A 292 24.81 -33.62 -0.87
N PHE A 293 24.98 -33.65 -2.20
CA PHE A 293 25.68 -34.74 -2.91
C PHE A 293 27.21 -34.61 -2.96
N LEU A 294 27.79 -33.61 -2.29
CA LEU A 294 29.24 -33.35 -2.25
C LEU A 294 29.90 -33.53 -0.86
N VAL A 295 29.21 -34.17 0.09
CA VAL A 295 29.75 -34.59 1.40
C VAL A 295 29.74 -36.11 1.49
#